data_AF-A0A957GQ10-F1
#
_entry.id   AF-A0A957GQ10-F1
#
_cell.length_a   1.000
_cell.length_b   1.000
_cell.length_c   1.000
_cell.angle_alpha   90.00
_cell.angle_beta   90.00
_cell.angle_gamma   90.00
#
_symmetry.space_group_name_H-M   'P 1'
#
loop_
_entity.id
_entity.type
_entity.pdbx_description
1 polymer ?
#
loop_
_entity_poly.entity_id
_entity_poly.type
_entity_poly.pdbx_seq_one_letter_code
_entity_poly.pdbx_strand_id
1 'polypeptide(L)' 'MVAKRVERAVEILAMAEVHPACPHGWWSHWSLTQRLSAKLRALLLPAVYAAAQARGRGLDLAETAVSLLTELKQIG' A
#
# COMPACT_ATOMS: atom_id res chain seq x y z
N MET A 1 9.58 -12.83 -8.17
CA MET A 1 8.72 -11.83 -8.87
C MET A 1 7.45 -11.48 -8.09
N VAL A 2 6.79 -12.43 -7.41
CA VAL A 2 5.57 -12.18 -6.60
C VAL A 2 5.82 -11.29 -5.38
N ALA A 3 6.91 -11.51 -4.63
CA ALA A 3 7.22 -10.76 -3.41
C ALA A 3 7.25 -9.23 -3.62
N LYS A 4 7.92 -8.75 -4.69
CA LYS A 4 7.99 -7.32 -5.00
C LYS A 4 6.62 -6.68 -5.26
N ARG A 5 5.69 -7.41 -5.90
CA ARG A 5 4.32 -6.93 -6.13
C ARG A 5 3.51 -6.87 -4.84
N VAL A 6 3.73 -7.83 -3.94
CA VAL A 6 3.09 -7.86 -2.61
C VAL A 6 3.62 -6.72 -1.73
N GLU A 7 4.93 -6.47 -1.73
CA GLU A 7 5.52 -5.30 -1.06
C GLU A 7 4.95 -3.98 -1.59
N ARG A 8 4.82 -3.84 -2.91
CA ARG A 8 4.22 -2.65 -3.52
C ARG A 8 2.76 -2.45 -3.10
N ALA A 9 2.00 -3.54 -2.95
CA ALA A 9 0.63 -3.47 -2.42
C ALA A 9 0.60 -2.99 -0.96
N VAL A 10 1.56 -3.42 -0.14
CA VAL A 10 1.70 -2.92 1.25
C VAL A 10 2.03 -1.42 1.26
N GLU A 11 2.92 -0.98 0.38
CA GLU A 11 3.28 0.44 0.26
C GLU A 11 2.07 1.32 -0.08
N ILE A 12 1.27 0.93 -1.07
CA ILE A 12 0.05 1.64 -1.49
C ILE A 12 -0.96 1.69 -0.33
N LEU A 13 -1.13 0.57 0.38
CA LEU A 13 -2.04 0.47 1.50
C LEU A 13 -1.64 1.42 2.65
N ALA A 14 -0.35 1.45 2.97
CA ALA A 14 0.21 2.28 4.02
C ALA A 14 0.16 3.78 3.69
N MET A 15 0.38 4.13 2.42
CA MET A 15 0.21 5.51 1.93
C MET A 15 -1.24 6.00 2.12
N ALA A 16 -2.23 5.16 1.76
CA ALA A 16 -3.64 5.49 1.94
C ALA A 16 -4.07 5.62 3.41
N GLU A 17 -3.41 4.89 4.32
CA GLU A 17 -3.67 4.94 5.77
C GLU A 17 -3.30 6.30 6.37
N VAL A 18 -2.22 6.93 5.91
CA VAL A 18 -1.69 8.18 6.49
C VAL A 18 -2.12 9.44 5.74
N HIS A 19 -2.91 9.30 4.67
CA HIS A 19 -3.27 10.44 3.84
C HIS A 19 -4.20 11.44 4.57
N PRO A 20 -3.97 12.76 4.49
CA PRO A 20 -4.75 13.77 5.24
C PRO A 20 -6.26 13.77 4.95
N ALA A 21 -6.66 13.34 3.75
CA ALA A 21 -8.07 13.24 3.38
C ALA A 21 -8.78 12.03 4.00
N CYS A 22 -8.06 11.11 4.65
CA CYS A 22 -8.63 9.97 5.35
C CYS A 22 -8.77 10.33 6.84
N PRO A 23 -9.99 10.41 7.40
CA PRO A 23 -10.16 10.67 8.83
C PRO A 23 -9.45 9.59 9.65
N HIS A 24 -8.84 10.00 10.78
CA HIS A 24 -8.17 9.07 11.68
C HIS A 24 -9.11 7.94 12.11
N GLY A 25 -8.66 6.69 12.00
CA GLY A 25 -9.46 5.51 12.35
C GLY A 25 -10.54 5.11 11.33
N TRP A 26 -10.77 5.91 10.28
CA TRP A 26 -11.70 5.56 9.21
C TRP A 26 -11.28 4.27 8.48
N TRP A 27 -9.97 4.12 8.30
CA TRP A 27 -9.36 2.96 7.69
C TRP A 27 -9.69 1.66 8.45
N SER A 28 -9.64 1.69 9.79
CA SER A 28 -10.00 0.54 10.61
C SER A 28 -11.49 0.16 10.55
N HIS A 29 -12.37 1.02 10.05
CA HIS A 29 -13.80 0.69 9.92
C HIS A 29 -14.12 -0.12 8.66
N TRP A 30 -13.20 -0.19 7.69
CA TRP A 30 -13.47 -0.86 6.42
C TRP A 30 -13.01 -2.32 6.46
N SER A 31 -13.95 -3.25 6.55
CA SER A 31 -13.66 -4.70 6.64
C SER A 31 -12.79 -5.24 5.49
N LEU A 32 -12.96 -4.71 4.27
CA LEU A 32 -12.13 -5.06 3.11
C LEU A 32 -10.65 -4.77 3.38
N THR A 33 -10.39 -3.63 3.99
CA THR A 33 -9.06 -3.08 4.15
C THR A 33 -8.27 -3.84 5.23
N GLN A 34 -8.95 -4.21 6.33
CA GLN A 34 -8.43 -5.15 7.34
C GLN A 34 -8.11 -6.52 6.72
N ARG A 35 -9.00 -7.07 5.90
CA ARG A 35 -8.80 -8.35 5.22
C ARG A 35 -7.60 -8.31 4.26
N LEU A 36 -7.43 -7.22 3.52
CA LEU A 36 -6.28 -7.02 2.63
C LEU A 36 -4.99 -6.97 3.44
N SER A 37 -4.95 -6.18 4.52
CA SER A 37 -3.78 -6.08 5.40
C SER A 37 -3.39 -7.45 5.99
N ALA A 38 -4.36 -8.23 6.47
CA ALA A 38 -4.12 -9.58 7.01
C ALA A 38 -3.56 -10.53 5.93
N LYS A 39 -4.11 -10.50 4.71
CA LYS A 39 -3.59 -11.31 3.60
C LYS A 39 -2.15 -10.94 3.23
N LEU A 40 -1.85 -9.65 3.15
CA LEU A 40 -0.50 -9.18 2.81
C LEU A 40 0.52 -9.55 3.91
N ARG A 41 0.12 -9.48 5.19
CA ARG A 41 0.95 -9.94 6.33
C ARG A 41 1.25 -11.44 6.27
N ALA A 42 0.30 -12.26 5.80
CA ALA A 42 0.51 -13.70 5.65
C ALA A 42 1.44 -14.07 4.47
N LEU A 43 1.63 -13.16 3.50
CA LEU A 43 2.41 -13.39 2.29
C LEU A 43 3.87 -12.92 2.39
N LEU A 44 4.21 -12.14 3.40
CA LEU A 44 5.55 -11.56 3.59
C LEU A 44 6.12 -11.95 4.95
N LEU A 45 7.44 -12.05 5.02
CA LEU A 45 8.12 -12.09 6.31
C LEU A 45 7.81 -10.80 7.10
N PRO A 46 7.66 -10.86 8.43
CA PRO A 46 7.30 -9.69 9.24
C PRO A 46 8.21 -8.47 9.00
N ALA A 47 9.52 -8.69 8.88
CA ALA A 47 10.49 -7.64 8.62
C ALA A 47 10.30 -6.98 7.23
N VAL A 48 9.96 -7.78 6.21
CA VAL A 48 9.71 -7.29 4.84
C VAL A 48 8.42 -6.49 4.80
N TYR A 49 7.37 -6.97 5.47
CA TYR A 49 6.12 -6.25 5.60
C TYR A 49 6.33 -4.90 6.31
N ALA A 50 7.03 -4.89 7.45
CA ALA A 50 7.30 -3.67 8.20
C ALA A 50 8.11 -2.65 7.38
N ALA A 51 9.13 -3.11 6.65
CA ALA A 51 9.93 -2.25 5.78
C ALA A 51 9.08 -1.65 4.63
N ALA A 52 8.24 -2.46 3.97
CA ALA A 52 7.33 -1.99 2.93
C ALA A 52 6.29 -1.00 3.48
N GLN A 53 5.75 -1.26 4.67
CA GLN A 53 4.81 -0.36 5.33
C GLN A 53 5.47 1.00 5.64
N ALA A 54 6.70 0.99 6.17
CA ALA A 54 7.44 2.22 6.45
C ALA A 54 7.73 3.04 5.18
N ARG A 55 8.14 2.39 4.09
CA ARG A 55 8.31 3.05 2.78
C ARG A 55 7.01 3.69 2.30
N GLY A 56 5.91 2.95 2.36
CA GLY A 56 4.59 3.42 1.92
C GLY A 56 4.10 4.66 2.65
N ARG A 57 4.34 4.75 3.96
CA ARG A 57 3.98 5.94 4.77
C ARG A 57 4.76 7.20 4.38
N GLY A 58 5.90 7.05 3.71
CA GLY A 58 6.71 8.16 3.22
C GLY A 58 6.46 8.51 1.74
N LEU A 59 5.54 7.82 1.06
CA LEU A 59 5.23 8.09 -0.34
C LEU A 59 4.31 9.31 -0.48
N ASP A 60 4.59 10.15 -1.47
CA ASP A 60 3.66 11.17 -1.92
C ASP A 60 2.57 10.56 -2.82
N LEU A 61 1.30 10.89 -2.54
CA LEU A 61 0.16 10.33 -3.27
C LEU A 61 0.13 10.78 -4.73
N ALA A 62 0.43 12.06 -5.01
CA ALA A 62 0.37 12.61 -6.35
C ALA A 62 1.47 12.03 -7.23
N GLU A 63 2.71 11.97 -6.71
CA GLU A 63 3.83 11.34 -7.41
C GLU A 63 3.59 9.85 -7.66
N THR A 64 3.09 9.14 -6.65
CA THR A 64 2.78 7.71 -6.76
C THR A 64 1.67 7.46 -7.78
N ALA A 65 0.63 8.30 -7.82
CA ALA A 65 -0.45 8.19 -8.81
C ALA A 65 0.05 8.44 -10.24
N VAL A 66 0.91 9.44 -10.46
CA VAL A 66 1.52 9.72 -11.76
C VAL A 66 2.37 8.54 -12.23
N SER A 67 3.18 7.97 -11.34
CA SER A 67 3.99 6.78 -11.64
C SER A 67 3.12 5.59 -12.05
N LEU A 68 2.07 5.28 -11.28
CA LEU A 68 1.16 4.16 -11.56
C LEU A 68 0.39 4.36 -12.87
N LEU A 69 -0.08 5.58 -13.15
CA LEU A 69 -0.75 5.90 -14.41
C LEU A 69 0.19 5.75 -15.60
N THR A 70 1.46 6.08 -15.43
CA THR A 70 2.48 5.91 -16.47
C THR A 70 2.75 4.44 -16.74
N GLU A 71 2.89 3.62 -15.71
CA GLU A 71 3.03 2.16 -15.83
C GLU A 71 1.83 1.53 -16.55
N LEU A 72 0.60 1.93 -16.20
CA LEU A 72 -0.62 1.41 -16.84
C LEU A 72 -0.69 1.77 -18.33
N LYS A 73 -0.24 2.97 -18.72
CA LYS A 73 -0.18 3.39 -20.14
C LYS A 73 0.84 2.61 -20.96
N GLN A 74 1.86 2.03 -20.32
CA GLN A 74 2.88 1.22 -21.00
C GLN A 74 2.44 -0.24 -21.19
N ILE A 75 1.33 -0.65 -20.56
CA ILE A 75 0.78 -2.01 -20.63
C ILE A 75 -0.37 -2.10 -21.67
N GLY A 76 -0.94 -0.96 -22.09
CA GLY A 76 -1.95 -0.86 -23.15
C GLY A 76 -1.36 -0.52 -24.51
#